data_AF-A0A7S4FHJ3-F1
#
_entry.id   AF-A0A7S4FHJ3-F1
#
_cell.length_a   1.000
_cell.length_b   1.000
_cell.length_c   1.000
_cell.angle_alpha   90.00
_cell.angle_beta   90.00
_cell.angle_gamma   90.00
#
_symmetry.space_group_name_H-M   'P 1'
#
loop_
_entity.id
_entity.type
_entity.pdbx_description
1 polymer ?
#
loop_
_entity_poly.entity_id
_entity_poly.type
_entity_poly.pdbx_seq_one_letter_code
_entity_poly.pdbx_strand_id
1 'polypeptide(L)'
;WRILPRTHSTPLTWPSRKVALIDGTGLHQSTCAKRAQLQALCTELQSAFQDTHPYAFTTARVKWAFLTFWSRVFAVPAPVVQCPSAEVVLTECLVPYLDLFNHHCPPTIQWHATPGAIAVTVGPRVAVQEGTQLYNSYGAASTERLLLNYGFAIPQNR
;
A
#
# COMPACT_ATOMS: atom_id res chain seq x y z
N TRP A 1 -20.74 -0.94 4.63
CA TRP A 1 -19.61 -1.86 4.89
C TRP A 1 -18.34 -1.03 5.03
N ARG A 2 -17.56 -1.21 6.11
CA ARG A 2 -16.28 -0.50 6.38
C ARG A 2 -15.16 -1.54 6.40
N ILE A 3 -14.59 -1.85 5.24
CA ILE A 3 -13.64 -2.97 5.04
C ILE A 3 -12.18 -2.53 5.24
N LEU A 4 -11.86 -1.26 5.00
CA LEU A 4 -10.51 -0.74 5.16
C LEU A 4 -10.05 -0.76 6.63
N PRO A 5 -8.74 -1.00 6.90
CA PRO A 5 -8.20 -1.01 8.24
C PRO A 5 -8.31 0.38 8.86
N ARG A 6 -8.67 0.42 10.15
CA ARG A 6 -8.73 1.68 10.91
C ARG A 6 -7.35 2.16 11.37
N THR A 7 -6.42 1.23 11.53
CA THR A 7 -5.08 1.46 12.05
C THR A 7 -4.06 0.63 11.27
N HIS A 8 -2.81 1.10 11.29
CA HIS A 8 -1.68 0.46 10.63
C HIS A 8 -0.56 0.24 11.64
N SER A 9 0.18 -0.86 11.50
CA SER A 9 1.25 -1.26 12.44
C SER A 9 2.65 -0.93 11.92
N THR A 10 2.81 0.20 11.23
CA THR A 10 4.09 0.61 10.63
C THR A 10 4.89 1.57 11.53
N PRO A 11 6.20 1.73 11.33
CA PRO A 11 7.01 2.75 12.03
C PRO A 11 6.43 4.18 11.97
N LEU A 12 5.59 4.50 10.97
CA LEU A 12 4.93 5.81 10.88
C LEU A 12 3.85 6.05 11.95
N THR A 13 3.33 4.98 12.55
CA THR A 13 2.32 5.03 13.64
C THR A 13 2.89 4.59 14.99
N TRP A 14 4.11 4.05 15.03
CA TRP A 14 4.71 3.59 16.27
C TRP A 14 5.00 4.73 17.28
N PRO A 15 4.85 4.46 18.59
CA PRO A 15 5.32 5.36 19.62
C PRO A 15 6.85 5.46 19.62
N SER A 16 7.40 6.57 20.13
CA SER A 16 8.84 6.86 20.09
C SER A 16 9.71 5.73 20.66
N ARG A 17 9.26 5.06 21.74
CA ARG A 17 9.96 3.91 22.33
C ARG A 17 10.18 2.74 21.35
N LYS A 18 9.26 2.52 20.42
CA LYS A 18 9.39 1.46 19.39
C LYS A 18 10.26 1.93 18.23
N VAL A 19 10.20 3.21 17.89
CA VAL A 19 11.08 3.79 16.87
C VAL A 19 12.54 3.78 17.34
N ALA A 20 12.79 3.94 18.64
CA ALA A 20 14.15 3.81 19.20
C ALA A 20 14.77 2.41 18.99
N LEU A 21 13.97 1.35 18.82
CA LEU A 21 14.49 0.00 18.58
C LEU A 21 15.12 -0.17 17.20
N ILE A 22 14.83 0.74 16.27
CA ILE A 22 15.37 0.72 14.91
C ILE A 22 16.38 1.86 14.70
N ASP A 23 16.80 2.55 15.76
CA ASP A 23 17.76 3.65 15.65
C ASP A 23 19.09 3.18 15.03
N GLY A 24 19.72 4.06 14.27
CA GLY A 24 20.92 3.76 13.48
C GLY A 24 20.69 2.91 12.21
N THR A 25 19.47 2.44 11.93
CA THR A 25 19.17 1.69 10.70
C THR A 25 18.66 2.58 9.56
N GLY A 26 18.74 2.08 8.32
CA GLY A 26 18.10 2.72 7.15
C GLY A 26 16.59 2.91 7.34
N LEU A 27 15.92 1.95 7.99
CA LEU A 27 14.50 2.05 8.31
C LEU A 27 14.19 3.24 9.24
N HIS A 28 15.06 3.56 10.20
CA HIS A 28 14.87 4.74 11.05
C HIS A 28 14.97 6.03 10.22
N GLN A 29 15.99 6.13 9.36
CA GLN A 29 16.14 7.28 8.46
C GLN A 29 14.91 7.44 7.55
N SER A 30 14.46 6.36 6.91
CA SER A 30 13.26 6.35 6.06
C SER A 30 11.99 6.70 6.83
N THR A 31 11.85 6.22 8.07
CA THR A 31 10.71 6.55 8.95
C THR A 31 10.68 8.05 9.27
N CYS A 32 11.82 8.63 9.65
CA CYS A 32 11.93 10.05 9.97
C CYS A 32 11.66 10.92 8.74
N ALA A 33 12.30 10.61 7.60
CA ALA A 33 12.09 11.32 6.35
C ALA A 33 10.61 11.27 5.91
N LYS A 34 9.98 10.10 5.99
CA LYS A 34 8.58 9.94 5.59
C LYS A 34 7.60 10.66 6.53
N ARG A 35 7.88 10.69 7.84
CA ARG A 35 7.10 11.49 8.79
C ARG A 35 7.16 12.98 8.47
N ALA A 36 8.34 13.51 8.15
CA ALA A 36 8.51 14.90 7.74
C ALA A 36 7.75 15.19 6.44
N GLN A 37 7.87 14.31 5.44
CA GLN A 37 7.13 14.43 4.17
C GLN A 37 5.62 14.45 4.37
N LEU A 38 5.07 13.57 5.23
CA LEU A 38 3.63 13.55 5.52
C LEU A 38 3.15 14.80 6.25
N GLN A 39 3.99 15.38 7.11
CA GLN A 39 3.65 16.63 7.77
C GLN A 39 3.62 17.79 6.76
N ALA A 40 4.60 17.87 5.87
CA ALA A 40 4.63 18.87 4.80
C ALA A 40 3.41 18.73 3.87
N LEU A 41 3.11 17.51 3.42
CA LEU A 41 1.94 17.22 2.59
C LEU A 41 0.62 17.61 3.29
N CYS A 42 0.51 17.37 4.60
CA CYS A 42 -0.67 17.78 5.35
C CYS A 42 -0.86 19.30 5.34
N THR A 43 0.23 20.07 5.54
CA THR A 43 0.19 21.54 5.48
C THR A 43 -0.19 22.02 4.08
N GLU A 44 0.38 21.42 3.03
CA GLU A 44 0.06 21.75 1.64
C GLU A 44 -1.41 21.51 1.32
N LEU A 45 -1.95 20.34 1.66
CA LEU A 45 -3.36 20.00 1.43
C LEU A 45 -4.30 20.90 2.24
N GLN A 46 -3.95 21.24 3.47
CA GLN A 46 -4.74 22.18 4.28
C GLN A 46 -4.79 23.55 3.62
N SER A 47 -3.67 24.06 3.10
CA SER A 47 -3.63 25.34 2.40
C SER A 47 -4.39 25.31 1.08
N ALA A 48 -4.18 24.29 0.25
CA ALA A 48 -4.79 24.17 -1.07
C ALA A 48 -6.33 24.05 -1.02
N PHE A 49 -6.86 23.45 0.06
CA PHE A 49 -8.30 23.21 0.22
C PHE A 49 -8.92 23.99 1.38
N GLN A 50 -8.27 25.04 1.87
CA GLN A 50 -8.76 25.82 3.03
C GLN A 50 -10.18 26.38 2.81
N ASP A 51 -10.51 26.82 1.60
CA ASP A 51 -11.79 27.48 1.32
C ASP A 51 -12.93 26.49 1.04
N THR A 52 -12.60 25.27 0.59
CA THR A 52 -13.59 24.27 0.16
C THR A 52 -13.76 23.14 1.15
N HIS A 53 -12.68 22.72 1.82
CA HIS A 53 -12.65 21.59 2.73
C HIS A 53 -11.75 21.86 3.96
N PRO A 54 -11.98 22.95 4.72
CA PRO A 54 -11.09 23.43 5.79
C PRO A 54 -10.76 22.39 6.87
N TYR A 55 -11.65 21.42 7.07
CA TYR A 55 -11.50 20.38 8.10
C TYR A 55 -11.23 18.99 7.53
N ALA A 56 -11.09 18.81 6.22
CA ALA A 56 -10.91 17.48 5.63
C ALA A 56 -9.54 16.90 5.98
N PHE A 57 -8.50 17.73 6.01
CA PHE A 57 -7.12 17.32 6.15
C PHE A 57 -6.62 17.51 7.58
N THR A 58 -6.30 16.40 8.23
CA THR A 58 -5.58 16.36 9.52
C THR A 58 -4.40 15.43 9.38
N THR A 59 -3.35 15.59 10.19
CA THR A 59 -2.18 14.70 10.18
C THR A 59 -2.60 13.23 10.32
N ALA A 60 -3.62 12.94 11.13
CA ALA A 60 -4.16 11.59 11.30
C ALA A 60 -4.80 11.05 10.01
N ARG A 61 -5.63 11.86 9.31
CA ARG A 61 -6.30 11.44 8.07
C ARG A 61 -5.34 11.31 6.91
N VAL A 62 -4.42 12.25 6.73
CA VAL A 62 -3.39 12.21 5.67
C VAL A 62 -2.49 11.00 5.86
N LYS A 63 -2.04 10.76 7.10
CA LYS A 63 -1.24 9.56 7.43
C LYS A 63 -2.02 8.27 7.19
N TRP A 64 -3.29 8.20 7.63
CA TRP A 64 -4.14 7.03 7.40
C TRP A 64 -4.38 6.78 5.91
N ALA A 65 -4.67 7.82 5.12
CA ALA A 65 -4.88 7.72 3.69
C ALA A 65 -3.61 7.25 2.98
N PHE A 66 -2.45 7.84 3.30
CA PHE A 66 -1.16 7.42 2.78
C PHE A 66 -0.87 5.94 3.07
N LEU A 67 -0.98 5.52 4.33
CA LEU A 67 -0.71 4.14 4.73
C LEU A 67 -1.70 3.16 4.08
N THR A 68 -2.97 3.54 3.98
CA THR A 68 -4.00 2.72 3.33
C THR A 68 -3.72 2.58 1.85
N PHE A 69 -3.33 3.66 1.16
CA PHE A 69 -2.98 3.60 -0.25
C PHE A 69 -1.76 2.71 -0.47
N TRP A 70 -0.63 3.00 0.18
CA TRP A 70 0.63 2.30 -0.06
C TRP A 70 0.69 0.85 0.43
N SER A 71 -0.22 0.45 1.33
CA SER A 71 -0.36 -0.96 1.73
C SER A 71 -1.26 -1.78 0.79
N ARG A 72 -2.01 -1.14 -0.12
CA ARG A 72 -3.10 -1.77 -0.90
C ARG A 72 -3.08 -1.45 -2.40
N VAL A 73 -2.16 -0.60 -2.84
CA VAL A 73 -2.07 -0.15 -4.23
C VAL A 73 -1.57 -1.26 -5.16
N PHE A 74 -2.15 -1.30 -6.36
CA PHE A 74 -1.72 -2.12 -7.47
C PHE A 74 -1.32 -1.23 -8.64
N ALA A 75 -0.28 -1.63 -9.36
CA ALA A 75 0.08 -1.04 -10.64
C ALA A 75 -0.74 -1.73 -11.74
N VAL A 76 -1.83 -1.10 -12.17
CA VAL A 76 -2.77 -1.66 -13.16
C VAL A 76 -2.55 -0.97 -14.51
N PRO A 77 -2.52 -1.72 -15.63
CA PRO A 77 -2.47 -1.13 -16.97
C PRO A 77 -3.72 -0.26 -17.21
N ALA A 78 -3.51 1.02 -17.50
CA ALA A 78 -4.57 1.98 -17.81
C ALA A 78 -4.19 2.83 -19.04
N PRO A 79 -5.16 3.20 -19.89
CA PRO A 79 -4.90 4.07 -21.03
C PRO A 79 -4.46 5.46 -20.54
N VAL A 80 -3.48 6.06 -21.23
CA VAL A 80 -3.07 7.43 -20.94
C VAL A 80 -4.20 8.38 -21.33
N VAL A 81 -4.75 9.07 -20.33
CA VAL A 81 -5.77 10.11 -20.52
C VAL A 81 -5.19 11.20 -21.42
N GLN A 82 -5.91 11.58 -22.48
CA GLN A 82 -5.51 12.59 -23.48
C GLN A 82 -4.39 12.19 -24.46
N CYS A 83 -4.03 10.90 -24.58
CA CYS A 83 -3.14 10.42 -25.65
C CYS A 83 -3.93 9.78 -26.82
N PRO A 84 -3.79 10.28 -28.06
CA PRO A 84 -4.42 9.67 -29.25
C PRO A 84 -3.88 8.27 -29.60
N SER A 85 -2.70 7.90 -29.09
CA SER A 85 -1.93 6.71 -29.47
C SER A 85 -2.38 5.40 -28.79
N ALA A 86 -3.44 5.41 -27.97
CA ALA A 86 -3.88 4.26 -27.16
C ALA A 86 -2.77 3.65 -26.29
N GLU A 87 -1.78 4.46 -25.90
CA GLU A 87 -0.68 4.03 -25.03
C GLU A 87 -1.23 3.62 -23.65
N VAL A 88 -0.73 2.49 -23.14
CA VAL A 88 -1.12 1.95 -21.84
C VAL A 88 0.06 2.08 -20.88
N VAL A 89 -0.17 2.74 -19.75
CA VAL A 89 0.81 2.91 -18.68
C VAL A 89 0.34 2.20 -17.40
N LEU A 90 1.29 1.80 -16.57
CA LEU A 90 0.96 1.29 -15.24
C LEU A 90 0.52 2.46 -14.35
N THR A 91 -0.72 2.40 -13.89
CA THR A 91 -1.31 3.38 -12.99
C THR A 91 -1.49 2.76 -11.61
N GLU A 92 -1.05 3.47 -10.59
CA GLU A 92 -1.23 3.11 -9.19
C GLU A 92 -2.68 3.34 -8.76
N CYS A 93 -3.42 2.27 -8.44
CA CYS A 93 -4.80 2.38 -8.00
C CYS A 93 -5.15 1.38 -6.90
N LEU A 94 -6.23 1.67 -6.17
CA LEU A 94 -6.86 0.73 -5.26
C LEU A 94 -7.81 -0.17 -6.05
N VAL A 95 -7.63 -1.47 -5.93
CA VAL A 95 -8.48 -2.47 -6.59
C VAL A 95 -9.27 -3.21 -5.51
N PRO A 96 -10.56 -2.86 -5.30
CA PRO A 96 -11.39 -3.51 -4.29
C PRO A 96 -11.38 -5.03 -4.46
N TYR A 97 -11.39 -5.75 -3.33
CA TYR A 97 -11.29 -7.22 -3.23
C TYR A 97 -9.91 -7.79 -3.55
N LEU A 98 -9.21 -7.28 -4.56
CA LEU A 98 -7.84 -7.71 -4.85
C LEU A 98 -6.86 -7.29 -3.73
N ASP A 99 -7.13 -6.17 -3.07
CA ASP A 99 -6.35 -5.67 -1.94
C ASP A 99 -6.60 -6.41 -0.61
N LEU A 100 -7.38 -7.50 -0.62
CA LEU A 100 -7.61 -8.36 0.53
C LEU A 100 -6.60 -9.50 0.64
N PHE A 101 -5.95 -9.88 -0.46
CA PHE A 101 -5.00 -11.00 -0.47
C PHE A 101 -3.70 -10.61 0.25
N ASN A 102 -3.30 -11.42 1.22
CA ASN A 102 -2.05 -11.24 1.95
C ASN A 102 -0.82 -11.60 1.08
N HIS A 103 0.34 -11.12 1.50
CA HIS A 103 1.60 -11.40 0.84
C HIS A 103 2.07 -12.85 1.05
N HIS A 104 2.48 -13.51 -0.04
CA HIS A 104 3.31 -14.70 -0.02
C HIS A 104 4.15 -14.78 -1.31
N CYS A 105 5.34 -15.38 -1.21
CA CYS A 105 6.19 -15.67 -2.36
C CYS A 105 6.57 -17.16 -2.34
N PRO A 106 6.19 -17.96 -3.34
CA PRO A 106 5.41 -17.60 -4.53
C PRO A 106 3.92 -17.33 -4.21
N PRO A 107 3.22 -16.47 -4.99
CA PRO A 107 1.80 -16.23 -4.76
C PRO A 107 0.97 -17.47 -5.12
N THR A 108 -0.22 -17.59 -4.53
CA THR A 108 -1.16 -18.67 -4.88
C THR A 108 -2.22 -18.22 -5.88
N ILE A 109 -2.42 -16.91 -6.02
CA ILE A 109 -3.25 -16.32 -7.06
C ILE A 109 -2.40 -15.65 -8.14
N GLN A 110 -2.99 -15.52 -9.31
CA GLN A 110 -2.56 -14.63 -10.37
C GLN A 110 -3.71 -13.67 -10.65
N TRP A 111 -3.40 -12.45 -11.08
CA TRP A 111 -4.40 -11.50 -11.51
C TRP A 111 -3.97 -10.85 -12.82
N HIS A 112 -4.95 -10.48 -13.64
CA HIS A 112 -4.72 -9.79 -14.91
C HIS A 112 -5.83 -8.77 -15.15
N ALA A 113 -5.45 -7.63 -15.71
CA ALA A 113 -6.40 -6.63 -16.17
C ALA A 113 -6.94 -7.03 -17.53
N THR A 114 -8.25 -6.98 -17.69
CA THR A 114 -8.96 -7.11 -18.96
C THR A 114 -9.71 -5.80 -19.23
N PRO A 115 -10.16 -5.55 -20.47
CA PRO A 115 -11.06 -4.42 -20.73
C PRO A 115 -12.28 -4.47 -19.79
N GLY A 116 -12.39 -3.48 -18.91
CA GLY A 116 -13.50 -3.33 -17.96
C GLY A 116 -13.47 -4.21 -16.70
N ALA A 117 -12.46 -5.06 -16.49
CA ALA A 117 -12.41 -5.93 -15.31
C ALA A 117 -10.99 -6.32 -14.87
N ILE A 118 -10.89 -6.84 -13.65
CA ILE A 118 -9.72 -7.54 -13.12
C ILE A 118 -10.15 -8.98 -12.91
N ALA A 119 -9.44 -9.92 -13.55
CA ALA A 119 -9.67 -11.33 -13.36
C ALA A 119 -8.60 -11.90 -12.42
N VAL A 120 -9.06 -12.71 -11.45
CA VAL A 120 -8.20 -13.40 -10.47
C VAL A 120 -8.35 -14.90 -10.67
N THR A 121 -7.23 -15.59 -10.83
CA THR A 121 -7.18 -17.04 -11.01
C THR A 121 -6.28 -17.68 -9.97
N VAL A 122 -6.56 -18.94 -9.62
CA VAL A 122 -5.68 -19.74 -8.77
C VAL A 122 -4.55 -20.30 -9.63
N GLY A 123 -3.32 -20.29 -9.12
CA GLY A 123 -2.16 -20.82 -9.82
C GLY A 123 -2.28 -22.31 -10.14
N PRO A 124 -1.70 -22.80 -11.26
CA PRO A 124 -1.92 -24.15 -11.79
C PRO A 124 -1.41 -25.30 -10.91
N ARG A 125 -0.72 -25.01 -9.80
CA ARG A 125 -0.18 -26.00 -8.84
C ARG A 125 -0.66 -25.76 -7.40
N VAL A 126 -1.66 -24.91 -7.22
CA VAL A 126 -2.22 -24.60 -5.92
C VAL A 126 -3.45 -25.48 -5.71
N ALA A 127 -3.36 -26.45 -4.81
CA ALA A 127 -4.52 -27.17 -4.31
C ALA A 127 -5.32 -26.23 -3.39
N VAL A 128 -6.61 -26.06 -3.65
CA VAL A 128 -7.51 -25.23 -2.84
C VAL A 128 -8.49 -26.14 -2.13
N GLN A 129 -8.46 -26.11 -0.81
CA GLN A 129 -9.45 -26.75 0.06
C GLN A 129 -10.27 -25.68 0.77
N GLU A 130 -11.44 -26.04 1.28
CA GLU A 130 -12.22 -25.14 2.11
C GLU A 130 -11.37 -24.58 3.27
N GLY A 131 -11.48 -23.28 3.51
CA GLY A 131 -10.68 -22.58 4.53
C GLY A 131 -9.22 -22.28 4.13
N THR A 132 -8.77 -22.70 2.95
CA THR A 132 -7.42 -22.37 2.45
C THR A 132 -7.33 -20.89 2.11
N GLN A 133 -6.45 -20.17 2.79
CA GLN A 133 -6.13 -18.79 2.45
C GLN A 133 -5.36 -18.73 1.13
N LEU A 134 -5.78 -17.81 0.27
CA LEU A 134 -5.09 -17.45 -0.96
C LEU A 134 -4.23 -16.20 -0.75
N TYR A 135 -3.09 -16.15 -1.42
CA TYR A 135 -2.08 -15.12 -1.26
C TYR A 135 -1.71 -14.51 -2.61
N ASN A 136 -1.48 -13.20 -2.58
CA ASN A 136 -0.85 -12.45 -3.66
C ASN A 136 0.63 -12.23 -3.35
N SER A 137 1.41 -11.79 -4.34
CA SER A 137 2.76 -11.28 -4.12
C SER A 137 2.74 -9.76 -4.20
N TYR A 138 3.41 -9.10 -3.25
CA TYR A 138 3.56 -7.64 -3.25
C TYR A 138 4.81 -7.21 -4.02
N GLY A 139 5.37 -8.12 -4.82
CA GLY A 139 6.64 -7.97 -5.53
C GLY A 139 7.85 -8.25 -4.64
N ALA A 140 9.03 -8.10 -5.23
CA ALA A 140 10.29 -8.13 -4.49
C ALA A 140 10.35 -6.91 -3.55
N ALA A 141 10.27 -7.15 -2.24
CA ALA A 141 10.25 -6.10 -1.23
C ALA A 141 11.29 -6.40 -0.14
N SER A 142 12.16 -5.43 0.13
CA SER A 142 13.08 -5.50 1.26
C SER A 142 12.30 -5.52 2.59
N THR A 143 12.93 -6.01 3.66
CA THR A 143 12.35 -5.96 5.00
C THR A 143 11.98 -4.53 5.42
N GLU A 144 12.79 -3.56 5.03
CA GLU A 144 12.51 -2.14 5.25
C GLU A 144 11.20 -1.71 4.57
N ARG A 145 11.02 -2.05 3.28
CA ARG A 145 9.79 -1.75 2.53
C ARG A 145 8.58 -2.46 3.12
N LEU A 146 8.73 -3.74 3.48
CA LEU A 146 7.64 -4.52 4.10
C LEU A 146 7.17 -3.87 5.41
N LEU A 147 8.10 -3.49 6.28
CA LEU A 147 7.76 -2.94 7.58
C LEU A 147 7.21 -1.51 7.47
N LEU A 148 7.78 -0.68 6.58
CA LEU A 148 7.38 0.70 6.40
C LEU A 148 5.99 0.85 5.75
N ASN A 149 5.68 0.04 4.74
CA ASN A 149 4.45 0.16 3.97
C ASN A 149 3.34 -0.79 4.45
N TYR A 150 3.68 -2.01 4.87
CA TYR A 150 2.69 -3.06 5.18
C TYR A 150 2.64 -3.44 6.66
N GLY A 151 3.65 -3.06 7.44
CA GLY A 151 3.65 -3.27 8.90
C GLY A 151 3.98 -4.70 9.33
N PHE A 152 4.65 -5.48 8.48
CA PHE A 152 5.19 -6.79 8.81
C PHE A 152 6.62 -6.96 8.28
N ALA A 153 7.30 -8.00 8.74
CA ALA A 153 8.59 -8.43 8.24
C ALA A 153 8.58 -9.95 8.04
N ILE A 154 9.37 -10.44 7.09
CA ILE A 154 9.54 -11.88 6.85
C ILE A 154 10.89 -12.30 7.45
N PRO A 155 10.93 -13.31 8.34
CA PRO A 155 12.19 -13.84 8.84
C PRO A 155 13.07 -14.33 7.69
N GLN A 156 14.33 -13.93 7.68
CA GLN A 156 15.31 -14.31 6.64
C GLN A 156 14.82 -13.97 5.22
N ASN A 157 14.21 -12.80 5.04
CA ASN A 157 13.84 -12.27 3.73
C ASN A 157 15.09 -12.14 2.84
N ARG A 158 15.22 -13.01 1.84
CA ARG A 158 16.35 -13.07 0.91
C ARG A 158 15.97 -12.47 -0.43
#